data_AF-A0A6L6WU20-F1
#
_entry.id   AF-A0A6L6WU20-F1
#
_cell.length_a   1.000
_cell.length_b   1.000
_cell.length_c   1.000
_cell.angle_alpha   90.00
_cell.angle_beta   90.00
_cell.angle_gamma   90.00
#
_symmetry.space_group_name_H-M   'P 1'
#
loop_
_entity.id
_entity.type
_entity.pdbx_description
1 polymer ?
#
loop_
_entity_poly.entity_id
_entity_poly.type
_entity_poly.pdbx_seq_one_letter_code
_entity_poly.pdbx_strand_id
1 'polypeptide(L)'
;MTSDDTTGAAPAARPRFGANYTPSEGWFHHWLDFDLDAVRRDLDGVAALGLDHVRVFPVWPYFQPNRTLIRPRAVEQLVALADAAAERGLDVNVDGLQGHLSSFDFLPAWTQTWHRRNIFTDPDVVSGQVVYLRTLAAALADRPNFIGMTIGNEINQFAAGPHPDPDRITPEQADTWLRTVLAACEEGAPGRLHLHAEYDAAWYQDDQPFTPAQAATIGAVTAVHSWVFNGTAQRHGRDGVATGQHAAYMIELSKAWALEAHRPVWLQEVGAPAPLIPPDAAADFTEATVNAALDCADVWGVTWWCSHDVSRSLADFPELEYSLGLLTNDGRVKPAGEALARLAKEGRDRAAPAPRTTALVVDAGAGFGGRSVCAPGGAVFEAFASLVGDGVRPALVLAERAEEAGHLAARGIREVVRPADVLG
;
A
#
# COMPACT_ATOMS: atom_id res chain seq x y z
N MET A 1 8.58 -3.68 36.74
CA MET A 1 9.12 -2.32 36.56
C MET A 1 10.61 -2.50 36.31
N THR A 2 11.13 -2.39 35.10
CA THR A 2 10.65 -1.74 33.86
C THR A 2 11.25 -2.51 32.69
N SER A 3 10.41 -2.98 31.78
CA SER A 3 10.79 -3.53 30.48
C SER A 3 10.64 -2.42 29.44
N ASP A 4 11.73 -1.71 29.17
CA ASP A 4 11.88 -0.94 27.93
C ASP A 4 12.62 -1.84 26.95
N ASP A 5 11.84 -2.53 26.11
CA ASP A 5 12.34 -3.14 24.89
C ASP A 5 11.28 -2.90 23.81
N THR A 6 11.14 -1.63 23.44
CA THR A 6 10.44 -1.22 22.24
C THR A 6 11.41 -1.39 21.08
N THR A 7 11.30 -2.52 20.39
CA THR A 7 11.90 -2.74 19.06
C THR A 7 11.20 -1.83 18.06
N GLY A 8 11.56 -0.54 18.08
CA GLY A 8 11.23 0.40 17.03
C GLY A 8 12.11 0.09 15.83
N ALA A 9 11.51 -0.24 14.69
CA ALA A 9 12.22 -0.28 13.43
C ALA A 9 12.88 1.10 13.22
N ALA A 10 14.21 1.15 13.19
CA ALA A 10 14.93 2.37 12.89
C ALA A 10 14.45 2.89 11.52
N PRO A 11 14.22 4.22 11.36
CA PRO A 11 13.88 4.78 10.07
C PRO A 11 14.95 4.35 9.07
N ALA A 12 14.54 3.82 7.91
CA ALA A 12 15.48 3.43 6.89
C ALA A 12 16.34 4.65 6.53
N ALA A 13 17.66 4.55 6.73
CA ALA A 13 18.59 5.64 6.45
C ALA A 13 18.57 6.06 4.96
N ARG A 14 17.89 5.28 4.11
CA ARG A 14 17.69 5.48 2.67
C ARG A 14 16.31 4.91 2.29
N PRO A 15 15.52 5.58 1.44
CA PRO A 15 14.25 5.05 0.97
C PRO A 15 14.46 3.77 0.13
N ARG A 16 13.61 2.77 0.35
CA ARG A 16 13.62 1.50 -0.39
C ARG A 16 12.85 1.59 -1.71
N PHE A 17 13.22 0.78 -2.70
CA PHE A 17 12.54 0.70 -3.99
C PHE A 17 12.21 -0.75 -4.35
N GLY A 18 10.96 -1.00 -4.71
CA GLY A 18 10.50 -2.35 -5.03
C GLY A 18 9.39 -2.38 -6.06
N ALA A 19 8.90 -3.58 -6.34
CA ALA A 19 7.77 -3.82 -7.21
C ALA A 19 6.74 -4.76 -6.56
N ASN A 20 5.46 -4.50 -6.80
CA ASN A 20 4.39 -5.46 -6.58
C ASN A 20 4.53 -6.54 -7.67
N TYR A 21 4.86 -7.76 -7.25
CA TYR A 21 5.21 -8.84 -8.17
C TYR A 21 3.96 -9.46 -8.79
N THR A 22 3.74 -9.13 -10.07
CA THR A 22 2.82 -9.78 -10.98
C THR A 22 3.60 -10.76 -11.86
N PRO A 23 3.34 -12.09 -11.76
CA PRO A 23 3.99 -13.08 -12.62
C PRO A 23 3.65 -12.86 -14.09
N SER A 24 4.64 -12.96 -14.96
CA SER A 24 4.48 -12.83 -16.42
C SER A 24 3.66 -13.98 -17.00
N GLU A 25 3.87 -15.20 -16.49
CA GLU A 25 3.16 -16.40 -16.89
C GLU A 25 1.97 -16.67 -15.95
N GLY A 26 0.75 -16.61 -16.48
CA GLY A 26 -0.48 -16.96 -15.73
C GLY A 26 -0.93 -15.95 -14.67
N TRP A 27 -0.23 -14.81 -14.51
CA TRP A 27 -0.54 -13.81 -13.49
C TRP A 27 -0.66 -14.47 -12.10
N PHE A 28 -1.58 -14.05 -11.23
CA PHE A 28 -1.75 -14.69 -9.92
C PHE A 28 -2.29 -16.13 -9.98
N HIS A 29 -2.74 -16.61 -11.15
CA HIS A 29 -3.10 -18.02 -11.31
C HIS A 29 -1.88 -18.93 -11.44
N HIS A 30 -0.66 -18.39 -11.57
CA HIS A 30 0.59 -19.17 -11.55
C HIS A 30 0.71 -20.05 -10.30
N TRP A 31 0.05 -19.71 -9.18
CA TRP A 31 0.04 -20.54 -7.97
C TRP A 31 -0.60 -21.92 -8.18
N LEU A 32 -1.48 -22.08 -9.17
CA LEU A 32 -2.12 -23.36 -9.48
C LEU A 32 -1.14 -24.30 -10.21
N ASP A 33 -0.37 -23.75 -11.15
CA ASP A 33 0.61 -24.44 -11.99
C ASP A 33 2.01 -23.83 -11.78
N PHE A 34 2.47 -23.83 -10.53
CA PHE A 34 3.67 -23.10 -10.12
C PHE A 34 4.94 -23.64 -10.80
N ASP A 35 5.52 -22.80 -11.66
CA ASP A 35 6.85 -22.99 -12.22
C ASP A 35 7.86 -22.05 -11.54
N LEU A 36 8.78 -22.63 -10.76
CA LEU A 36 9.82 -21.87 -10.07
C LEU A 36 10.80 -21.22 -11.05
N ASP A 37 11.06 -21.84 -12.21
CA ASP A 37 12.01 -21.29 -13.17
C ASP A 37 11.40 -20.09 -13.91
N ALA A 38 10.08 -20.06 -14.12
CA ALA A 38 9.37 -18.86 -14.57
C ALA A 38 9.47 -17.73 -13.54
N VAL A 39 9.19 -18.03 -12.27
CA VAL A 39 9.33 -17.06 -11.17
C VAL A 39 10.76 -16.51 -11.09
N ARG A 40 11.78 -17.36 -11.25
CA ARG A 40 13.18 -16.94 -11.28
C ARG A 40 13.49 -15.95 -12.41
N ARG A 41 13.00 -16.21 -13.63
CA ARG A 41 13.19 -15.31 -14.79
C ARG A 41 12.56 -13.95 -14.54
N ASP A 42 11.35 -13.93 -13.98
CA ASP A 42 10.65 -12.70 -13.64
C ASP A 42 11.41 -11.89 -12.59
N LEU A 43 11.89 -12.55 -11.53
CA LEU A 43 12.67 -11.91 -10.47
C LEU A 43 14.04 -11.44 -10.97
N ASP A 44 14.65 -12.10 -11.95
CA ASP A 44 15.87 -11.61 -12.62
C ASP A 44 15.61 -10.25 -13.29
N GLY A 45 14.46 -10.10 -13.95
CA GLY A 45 14.03 -8.83 -14.56
C GLY A 45 13.84 -7.72 -13.53
N VAL A 46 13.19 -8.01 -12.41
CA VAL A 46 12.99 -7.06 -11.29
C VAL A 46 14.33 -6.65 -10.68
N ALA A 47 15.21 -7.60 -10.38
CA ALA A 47 16.53 -7.31 -9.82
C ALA A 47 17.42 -6.51 -10.78
N ALA A 48 17.30 -6.75 -12.09
CA ALA A 48 18.05 -5.99 -13.11
C ALA A 48 17.67 -4.50 -13.18
N LEU A 49 16.48 -4.12 -12.70
CA LEU A 49 16.10 -2.70 -12.52
C LEU A 49 16.78 -2.04 -11.30
N GLY A 50 17.49 -2.82 -10.47
CA GLY A 50 18.16 -2.34 -9.27
C GLY A 50 17.21 -2.13 -8.07
N LEU A 51 16.04 -2.79 -8.11
CA LEU A 51 15.08 -2.83 -7.02
C LEU A 51 15.56 -3.77 -5.91
N ASP A 52 15.15 -3.49 -4.67
CA ASP A 52 15.64 -4.18 -3.45
C ASP A 52 14.58 -5.08 -2.78
N HIS A 53 13.32 -5.00 -3.20
CA HIS A 53 12.27 -5.85 -2.65
C HIS A 53 11.12 -6.09 -3.63
N VAL A 54 10.36 -7.14 -3.34
CA VAL A 54 9.07 -7.43 -3.96
C VAL A 54 7.98 -7.61 -2.92
N ARG A 55 6.77 -7.18 -3.27
CA ARG A 55 5.54 -7.56 -2.56
C ARG A 55 4.83 -8.66 -3.33
N VAL A 56 4.46 -9.75 -2.66
CA VAL A 56 3.94 -10.98 -3.29
C VAL A 56 2.59 -11.39 -2.71
N PHE A 57 1.79 -12.08 -3.52
CA PHE A 57 0.34 -12.21 -3.30
C PHE A 57 -0.14 -13.67 -3.34
N PRO A 58 0.03 -14.46 -2.25
CA PRO A 58 -0.58 -15.78 -2.14
C PRO A 58 -2.11 -15.70 -2.15
N VAL A 59 -2.75 -16.25 -3.18
CA VAL A 59 -4.21 -16.16 -3.40
C VAL A 59 -4.97 -16.99 -2.36
N TRP A 60 -5.80 -16.32 -1.55
CA TRP A 60 -6.44 -16.92 -0.37
C TRP A 60 -7.21 -18.24 -0.65
N PRO A 61 -8.13 -18.35 -1.63
CA PRO A 61 -8.83 -19.59 -1.92
C PRO A 61 -7.92 -20.73 -2.41
N TYR A 62 -6.77 -20.40 -3.00
CA TYR A 62 -5.81 -21.41 -3.45
C TYR A 62 -4.97 -21.93 -2.29
N PHE A 63 -4.69 -21.11 -1.30
CA PHE A 63 -3.91 -21.51 -0.14
C PHE A 63 -4.77 -22.12 0.96
N GLN A 64 -6.01 -21.65 1.16
CA GLN A 64 -6.94 -22.12 2.17
C GLN A 64 -8.33 -22.47 1.58
N PRO A 65 -8.42 -23.52 0.73
CA PRO A 65 -9.66 -23.89 0.04
C PRO A 65 -10.78 -24.38 0.97
N ASN A 66 -10.41 -24.83 2.18
CA ASN A 66 -11.34 -25.11 3.27
C ASN A 66 -10.82 -24.43 4.52
N ARG A 67 -11.72 -23.94 5.38
CA ARG A 67 -11.38 -23.21 6.61
C ARG A 67 -10.32 -23.91 7.46
N THR A 68 -10.32 -25.24 7.52
CA THR A 68 -9.36 -26.02 8.32
C THR A 68 -8.30 -26.74 7.47
N LEU A 69 -8.18 -26.41 6.18
CA LEU A 69 -7.15 -26.93 5.27
C LEU A 69 -6.37 -25.77 4.66
N ILE A 70 -5.16 -25.54 5.19
CA ILE A 70 -4.14 -24.75 4.51
C ILE A 70 -3.30 -25.73 3.70
N ARG A 71 -3.21 -25.54 2.38
CA ARG A 71 -2.51 -26.46 1.47
C ARG A 71 -1.00 -26.39 1.74
N PRO A 72 -0.35 -27.47 2.25
CA PRO A 72 1.08 -27.45 2.55
C PRO A 72 1.92 -27.11 1.31
N ARG A 73 1.51 -27.65 0.14
CA ARG A 73 2.18 -27.37 -1.13
C ARG A 73 2.17 -25.89 -1.53
N ALA A 74 1.09 -25.17 -1.24
CA ALA A 74 1.01 -23.74 -1.54
C ALA A 74 1.98 -22.94 -0.65
N VAL A 75 2.10 -23.31 0.62
CA VAL A 75 3.07 -22.73 1.56
C VAL A 75 4.51 -23.03 1.12
N GLU A 76 4.81 -24.26 0.69
CA GLU A 76 6.12 -24.62 0.11
C GLU A 76 6.46 -23.78 -1.12
N GLN A 77 5.50 -23.50 -1.99
CA GLN A 77 5.69 -22.67 -3.19
C GLN A 77 5.99 -21.22 -2.81
N LEU A 78 5.30 -20.66 -1.81
CA LEU A 78 5.60 -19.32 -1.28
C LEU A 78 7.02 -19.25 -0.71
N VAL A 79 7.43 -20.26 0.05
CA VAL A 79 8.81 -20.36 0.56
C VAL A 79 9.82 -20.44 -0.59
N ALA A 80 9.56 -21.27 -1.60
CA ALA A 80 10.45 -21.40 -2.77
C ALA A 80 10.58 -20.08 -3.55
N LEU A 81 9.50 -19.30 -3.66
CA LEU A 81 9.53 -17.96 -4.24
C LEU A 81 10.41 -17.02 -3.39
N ALA A 82 10.23 -17.02 -2.07
CA ALA A 82 11.00 -16.17 -1.17
C ALA A 82 12.50 -16.48 -1.20
N ASP A 83 12.86 -17.78 -1.27
CA ASP A 83 14.23 -18.22 -1.43
C ASP A 83 14.80 -17.80 -2.81
N ALA A 84 14.00 -17.90 -3.89
CA ALA A 84 14.40 -17.41 -5.21
C ALA A 84 14.58 -15.89 -5.27
N ALA A 85 13.80 -15.12 -4.53
CA ALA A 85 14.00 -13.67 -4.37
C ALA A 85 15.31 -13.39 -3.62
N ALA A 86 15.61 -14.15 -2.56
CA ALA A 86 16.86 -14.02 -1.81
C ALA A 86 18.11 -14.27 -2.67
N GLU A 87 18.06 -15.29 -3.55
CA GLU A 87 19.13 -15.58 -4.53
C GLU A 87 19.48 -14.37 -5.41
N ARG A 88 18.54 -13.43 -5.58
CA ARG A 88 18.66 -12.23 -6.42
C ARG A 88 18.84 -10.94 -5.62
N GLY A 89 18.99 -11.05 -4.30
CA GLY A 89 19.12 -9.89 -3.41
C GLY A 89 17.83 -9.10 -3.22
N LEU A 90 16.67 -9.74 -3.42
CA LEU A 90 15.35 -9.15 -3.21
C LEU A 90 14.78 -9.59 -1.85
N ASP A 91 14.41 -8.60 -1.04
CA ASP A 91 13.58 -8.82 0.14
C ASP A 91 12.11 -9.05 -0.26
N VAL A 92 11.34 -9.71 0.60
CA VAL A 92 9.96 -10.12 0.33
C VAL A 92 9.02 -9.67 1.43
N ASN A 93 7.98 -8.93 1.04
CA ASN A 93 6.77 -8.72 1.83
C ASN A 93 5.63 -9.56 1.25
N VAL A 94 4.78 -10.12 2.12
CA VAL A 94 3.74 -11.07 1.71
C VAL A 94 2.37 -10.56 2.12
N ASP A 95 1.43 -10.54 1.18
CA ASP A 95 0.03 -10.22 1.42
C ASP A 95 -0.79 -11.48 1.63
N GLY A 96 -1.12 -11.78 2.88
CA GLY A 96 -1.65 -13.08 3.25
C GLY A 96 -3.08 -13.33 2.74
N LEU A 97 -4.02 -12.47 3.14
CA LEU A 97 -5.41 -12.52 2.73
C LEU A 97 -5.56 -11.81 1.40
N GLN A 98 -5.02 -12.44 0.35
CA GLN A 98 -5.26 -11.93 -0.98
C GLN A 98 -6.68 -12.25 -1.43
N GLY A 99 -7.59 -11.36 -1.03
CA GLY A 99 -9.00 -11.36 -1.36
C GLY A 99 -9.34 -10.48 -2.55
N HIS A 100 -8.62 -9.38 -2.82
CA HIS A 100 -8.94 -8.44 -3.90
C HIS A 100 -7.71 -8.07 -4.73
N LEU A 101 -7.75 -8.32 -6.05
CA LEU A 101 -6.67 -8.02 -6.99
C LEU A 101 -7.22 -7.53 -8.32
N SER A 102 -6.84 -6.32 -8.72
CA SER A 102 -7.10 -5.79 -10.07
C SER A 102 -8.55 -6.01 -10.51
N SER A 103 -9.52 -5.64 -9.65
CA SER A 103 -10.98 -5.83 -9.78
C SER A 103 -11.56 -7.22 -9.47
N PHE A 104 -10.74 -8.26 -9.30
CA PHE A 104 -11.22 -9.62 -9.01
C PHE A 104 -11.23 -9.90 -7.51
N ASP A 105 -12.33 -10.50 -7.04
CA ASP A 105 -12.43 -11.02 -5.67
C ASP A 105 -12.11 -12.53 -5.62
N PHE A 106 -11.09 -12.87 -4.85
CA PHE A 106 -10.63 -14.21 -4.53
C PHE A 106 -11.03 -14.57 -3.09
N LEU A 107 -12.31 -14.83 -2.88
CA LEU A 107 -12.81 -15.31 -1.58
C LEU A 107 -12.98 -16.83 -1.57
N PRO A 108 -12.56 -17.53 -0.49
CA PRO A 108 -12.78 -18.96 -0.39
C PRO A 108 -14.26 -19.34 -0.43
N ALA A 109 -14.59 -20.47 -1.05
CA ALA A 109 -15.97 -20.96 -1.15
C ALA A 109 -16.67 -21.11 0.22
N TRP A 110 -15.90 -21.29 1.30
CA TRP A 110 -16.41 -21.40 2.67
C TRP A 110 -16.80 -20.05 3.32
N THR A 111 -16.68 -18.92 2.62
CA THR A 111 -17.20 -17.61 3.04
C THR A 111 -18.29 -17.07 2.09
N GLN A 112 -18.64 -17.81 1.04
CA GLN A 112 -19.46 -17.35 -0.09
C GLN A 112 -20.75 -18.16 -0.25
N THR A 113 -21.75 -17.58 -0.91
CA THR A 113 -23.01 -18.25 -1.31
C THR A 113 -23.72 -18.99 -0.15
N TRP A 114 -23.86 -20.32 -0.19
CA TRP A 114 -24.45 -21.13 0.88
C TRP A 114 -23.68 -21.06 2.21
N HIS A 115 -22.40 -20.67 2.15
CA HIS A 115 -21.53 -20.46 3.30
C HIS A 115 -21.29 -18.97 3.59
N ARG A 116 -22.13 -18.07 3.07
CA ARG A 116 -21.98 -16.62 3.27
C ARG A 116 -21.90 -16.30 4.75
N ARG A 117 -20.75 -15.75 5.16
CA ARG A 117 -20.42 -15.29 6.50
C ARG A 117 -19.59 -14.03 6.41
N ASN A 118 -19.71 -13.17 7.41
CA ASN A 118 -18.96 -11.92 7.43
C ASN A 118 -17.48 -12.18 7.67
N ILE A 119 -16.61 -11.76 6.73
CA ILE A 119 -15.17 -12.06 6.79
C ILE A 119 -14.43 -11.35 7.93
N PHE A 120 -15.04 -10.34 8.55
CA PHE A 120 -14.41 -9.55 9.61
C PHE A 120 -14.88 -9.95 11.02
N THR A 121 -16.09 -10.50 11.14
CA THR A 121 -16.75 -10.67 12.45
C THR A 121 -17.24 -12.07 12.74
N ASP A 122 -17.39 -12.96 11.74
CA ASP A 122 -17.75 -14.35 12.02
C ASP A 122 -16.58 -15.05 12.73
N PRO A 123 -16.77 -15.60 13.93
CA PRO A 123 -15.66 -16.09 14.76
C PRO A 123 -14.96 -17.30 14.14
N ASP A 124 -15.67 -18.15 13.40
CA ASP A 124 -15.07 -19.26 12.67
C ASP A 124 -14.21 -18.75 11.52
N VAL A 125 -14.69 -17.73 10.79
CA VAL A 125 -13.94 -17.14 9.66
C VAL A 125 -12.67 -16.45 10.15
N VAL A 126 -12.76 -15.62 11.17
CA VAL A 126 -11.60 -14.92 11.76
C VAL A 126 -10.61 -15.93 12.32
N SER A 127 -11.07 -16.99 12.99
CA SER A 127 -10.19 -18.09 13.44
C SER A 127 -9.45 -18.76 12.27
N GLY A 128 -10.13 -18.99 11.14
CA GLY A 128 -9.51 -19.50 9.92
C GLY A 128 -8.41 -18.57 9.38
N GLN A 129 -8.66 -17.25 9.35
CA GLN A 129 -7.69 -16.24 8.93
C GLN A 129 -6.48 -16.20 9.86
N VAL A 130 -6.70 -16.23 11.19
CA VAL A 130 -5.63 -16.25 12.20
C VAL A 130 -4.71 -17.45 11.98
N VAL A 131 -5.26 -18.66 11.83
CA VAL A 131 -4.43 -19.85 11.59
C VAL A 131 -3.68 -19.74 10.26
N TYR A 132 -4.33 -19.21 9.22
CA TYR A 132 -3.72 -19.04 7.91
C TYR A 132 -2.56 -18.05 7.91
N LEU A 133 -2.78 -16.83 8.40
CA LEU A 133 -1.77 -15.78 8.47
C LEU A 133 -0.58 -16.17 9.35
N ARG A 134 -0.84 -16.76 10.51
CA ARG A 134 0.23 -17.29 11.37
C ARG A 134 1.05 -18.38 10.67
N THR A 135 0.40 -19.25 9.90
CA THR A 135 1.07 -20.31 9.14
C THR A 135 1.98 -19.75 8.06
N LEU A 136 1.51 -18.74 7.30
CA LEU A 136 2.32 -18.08 6.28
C LEU A 136 3.52 -17.34 6.88
N ALA A 137 3.29 -16.56 7.94
CA ALA A 137 4.35 -15.85 8.64
C ALA A 137 5.39 -16.82 9.21
N ALA A 138 4.96 -17.88 9.89
CA ALA A 138 5.85 -18.89 10.47
C ALA A 138 6.70 -19.63 9.43
N ALA A 139 6.14 -19.89 8.24
CA ALA A 139 6.90 -20.52 7.15
C ALA A 139 8.08 -19.67 6.67
N LEU A 140 8.00 -18.35 6.85
CA LEU A 140 8.99 -17.37 6.39
C LEU A 140 9.84 -16.77 7.52
N ALA A 141 9.52 -17.03 8.79
CA ALA A 141 10.13 -16.37 9.95
C ALA A 141 11.66 -16.44 9.98
N ASP A 142 12.24 -17.59 9.60
CA ASP A 142 13.68 -17.83 9.58
C ASP A 142 14.39 -17.29 8.32
N ARG A 143 13.65 -16.71 7.35
CA ARG A 143 14.25 -16.15 6.13
C ARG A 143 14.78 -14.75 6.43
N PRO A 144 16.05 -14.45 6.15
CA PRO A 144 16.61 -13.13 6.43
C PRO A 144 16.00 -12.04 5.55
N ASN A 145 15.62 -12.37 4.32
CA ASN A 145 15.03 -11.45 3.35
C ASN A 145 13.51 -11.27 3.53
N PHE A 146 12.90 -11.88 4.54
CA PHE A 146 11.47 -11.67 4.84
C PHE A 146 11.28 -10.35 5.60
N ILE A 147 10.59 -9.40 4.97
CA ILE A 147 10.26 -8.09 5.56
C ILE A 147 9.20 -8.25 6.65
N GLY A 148 8.12 -8.97 6.32
CA GLY A 148 6.93 -9.10 7.14
C GLY A 148 5.68 -9.34 6.30
N MET A 149 4.55 -9.51 6.99
CA MET A 149 3.24 -9.72 6.37
C MET A 149 2.47 -8.40 6.26
N THR A 150 1.88 -8.14 5.11
CA THR A 150 0.67 -7.31 5.03
C THR A 150 -0.53 -8.24 5.25
N ILE A 151 -1.53 -7.83 6.06
CA ILE A 151 -2.73 -8.65 6.32
C ILE A 151 -3.35 -9.15 5.00
N GLY A 152 -3.46 -8.26 4.02
CA GLY A 152 -3.92 -8.54 2.66
C GLY A 152 -4.08 -7.25 1.87
N ASN A 153 -4.24 -7.37 0.56
CA ASN A 153 -4.36 -6.23 -0.32
C ASN A 153 -5.77 -5.62 -0.22
N GLU A 154 -5.85 -4.35 0.20
CA GLU A 154 -7.07 -3.52 0.13
C GLU A 154 -8.34 -4.21 0.68
N ILE A 155 -8.19 -5.04 1.72
CA ILE A 155 -9.27 -5.87 2.24
C ILE A 155 -10.47 -5.03 2.73
N ASN A 156 -10.26 -3.77 3.11
CA ASN A 156 -11.34 -2.85 3.47
C ASN A 156 -12.38 -2.63 2.36
N GLN A 157 -12.06 -2.93 1.10
CA GLN A 157 -13.01 -2.85 -0.01
C GLN A 157 -14.23 -3.75 0.23
N PHE A 158 -14.04 -4.89 0.90
CA PHE A 158 -15.15 -5.78 1.27
C PHE A 158 -16.10 -5.20 2.33
N ALA A 159 -15.75 -4.11 3.03
CA ALA A 159 -16.47 -3.66 4.22
C ALA A 159 -17.61 -2.66 3.94
N ALA A 160 -17.60 -2.01 2.77
CA ALA A 160 -18.55 -0.95 2.44
C ALA A 160 -18.80 -0.85 0.93
N GLY A 161 -19.67 0.07 0.53
CA GLY A 161 -19.75 0.44 -0.89
C GLY A 161 -18.38 0.98 -1.36
N PRO A 162 -18.04 0.83 -2.64
CA PRO A 162 -18.90 0.39 -3.75
C PRO A 162 -18.98 -1.13 -3.95
N HIS A 163 -18.43 -1.96 -3.06
CA HIS A 163 -18.47 -3.42 -3.23
C HIS A 163 -19.94 -3.92 -3.35
N PRO A 164 -20.24 -4.83 -4.29
CA PRO A 164 -21.61 -5.23 -4.61
C PRO A 164 -22.28 -6.10 -3.52
N ASP A 165 -21.50 -6.82 -2.71
CA ASP A 165 -21.98 -7.65 -1.58
C ASP A 165 -21.12 -7.41 -0.33
N PRO A 166 -21.18 -6.23 0.31
CA PRO A 166 -20.23 -5.85 1.35
C PRO A 166 -20.51 -6.55 2.68
N ASP A 167 -19.44 -6.96 3.35
CA ASP A 167 -19.38 -7.34 4.75
C ASP A 167 -19.34 -6.13 5.67
N ARG A 168 -20.50 -5.51 5.81
CA ARG A 168 -20.67 -4.31 6.64
C ARG A 168 -20.28 -4.55 8.09
N ILE A 169 -19.45 -3.65 8.61
CA ILE A 169 -18.96 -3.62 9.98
C ILE A 169 -18.91 -2.20 10.52
N THR A 170 -18.73 -2.05 11.84
CA THR A 170 -18.41 -0.77 12.48
C THR A 170 -16.89 -0.53 12.53
N PRO A 171 -16.44 0.72 12.76
CA PRO A 171 -15.02 1.00 12.99
C PRO A 171 -14.40 0.19 14.14
N GLU A 172 -15.14 -0.05 15.22
CA GLU A 172 -14.66 -0.84 16.37
C GLU A 172 -14.47 -2.33 16.00
N GLN A 173 -15.34 -2.86 15.15
CA GLN A 173 -15.19 -4.21 14.61
C GLN A 173 -13.97 -4.30 13.68
N ALA A 174 -13.73 -3.27 12.85
CA ALA A 174 -12.53 -3.19 12.02
C ALA A 174 -11.25 -3.15 12.86
N ASP A 175 -11.20 -2.31 13.91
CA ASP A 175 -10.05 -2.24 14.85
C ASP A 175 -9.79 -3.61 15.50
N THR A 176 -10.85 -4.24 16.02
CA THR A 176 -10.76 -5.56 16.65
C THR A 176 -10.21 -6.62 15.68
N TRP A 177 -10.73 -6.63 14.45
CA TRP A 177 -10.29 -7.56 13.42
C TRP A 177 -8.82 -7.34 13.04
N LEU A 178 -8.43 -6.09 12.75
CA LEU A 178 -7.06 -5.71 12.41
C LEU A 178 -6.06 -6.16 13.47
N ARG A 179 -6.33 -5.87 14.74
CA ARG A 179 -5.46 -6.28 15.86
C ARG A 179 -5.38 -7.79 15.99
N THR A 180 -6.50 -8.49 15.82
CA THR A 180 -6.56 -9.95 15.93
C THR A 180 -5.69 -10.62 14.88
N VAL A 181 -5.81 -10.22 13.62
CA VAL A 181 -5.09 -10.88 12.52
C VAL A 181 -3.64 -10.41 12.41
N LEU A 182 -3.29 -9.19 12.86
CA LEU A 182 -1.89 -8.78 13.04
C LEU A 182 -1.20 -9.54 14.16
N ALA A 183 -1.87 -9.77 15.29
CA ALA A 183 -1.32 -10.59 16.36
C ALA A 183 -0.97 -12.00 15.86
N ALA A 184 -1.79 -12.57 14.96
CA ALA A 184 -1.48 -13.85 14.33
C ALA A 184 -0.21 -13.81 13.47
N CYS A 185 0.01 -12.72 12.73
CA CYS A 185 1.24 -12.52 11.98
C CYS A 185 2.46 -12.43 12.91
N GLU A 186 2.36 -11.62 13.97
CA GLU A 186 3.40 -11.45 15.00
C GLU A 186 3.72 -12.77 15.72
N GLU A 187 2.71 -13.57 16.06
CA GLU A 187 2.91 -14.92 16.61
C GLU A 187 3.69 -15.83 15.66
N GLY A 188 3.48 -15.70 14.35
CA GLY A 188 4.14 -16.52 13.34
C GLY A 188 5.57 -16.08 13.06
N ALA A 189 5.84 -14.78 12.99
CA ALA A 189 7.18 -14.23 12.73
C ALA A 189 7.48 -13.00 13.62
N PRO A 190 7.83 -13.22 14.89
CA PRO A 190 8.01 -12.13 15.85
C PRO A 190 9.01 -11.05 15.40
N GLY A 191 8.66 -9.78 15.63
CA GLY A 191 9.51 -8.63 15.35
C GLY A 191 9.69 -8.27 13.87
N ARG A 192 8.93 -8.88 12.96
CA ARG A 192 8.91 -8.50 11.53
C ARG A 192 7.98 -7.32 11.29
N LEU A 193 8.11 -6.69 10.12
CA LEU A 193 7.35 -5.49 9.74
C LEU A 193 5.94 -5.90 9.28
N HIS A 194 5.09 -6.27 10.24
CA HIS A 194 3.70 -6.63 10.00
C HIS A 194 2.81 -5.39 9.90
N LEU A 195 1.97 -5.33 8.87
CA LEU A 195 1.12 -4.17 8.58
C LEU A 195 -0.21 -4.57 7.93
N HIS A 196 -1.04 -3.56 7.66
CA HIS A 196 -2.24 -3.67 6.84
C HIS A 196 -2.26 -2.56 5.81
N ALA A 197 -3.07 -2.76 4.76
CA ALA A 197 -3.17 -1.83 3.66
C ALA A 197 -4.62 -1.70 3.20
N GLU A 198 -5.07 -0.45 3.16
CA GLU A 198 -6.37 -0.06 2.65
C GLU A 198 -6.25 0.68 1.33
N TYR A 199 -7.22 0.50 0.44
CA TYR A 199 -7.40 1.44 -0.67
C TYR A 199 -7.89 2.79 -0.17
N ASP A 200 -7.90 3.78 -1.06
CA ASP A 200 -7.99 5.18 -0.69
C ASP A 200 -9.32 5.64 -0.04
N ALA A 201 -10.38 4.83 -0.10
CA ALA A 201 -11.63 5.11 0.62
C ALA A 201 -11.43 5.26 2.13
N ALA A 202 -10.42 4.62 2.73
CA ALA A 202 -10.11 4.83 4.14
C ALA A 202 -9.80 6.31 4.43
N TRP A 203 -9.25 7.04 3.47
CA TRP A 203 -8.91 8.46 3.57
C TRP A 203 -10.00 9.40 3.07
N TYR A 204 -10.83 8.95 2.11
CA TYR A 204 -11.68 9.83 1.31
C TYR A 204 -13.19 9.60 1.47
N GLN A 205 -13.62 8.42 1.89
CA GLN A 205 -15.04 8.07 1.93
C GLN A 205 -15.58 8.16 3.36
N ASP A 206 -16.64 8.95 3.56
CA ASP A 206 -17.17 9.27 4.89
C ASP A 206 -17.67 8.03 5.65
N ASP A 207 -18.31 7.08 4.97
CA ASP A 207 -18.94 5.89 5.57
C ASP A 207 -18.05 4.63 5.57
N GLN A 208 -16.78 4.73 5.17
CA GLN A 208 -15.85 3.60 5.18
C GLN A 208 -15.47 3.21 6.63
N PRO A 209 -15.79 2.00 7.14
CA PRO A 209 -15.50 1.62 8.52
C PRO A 209 -14.01 1.51 8.86
N PHE A 210 -13.15 1.25 7.87
CA PHE A 210 -11.70 1.36 8.05
C PHE A 210 -11.30 2.85 8.03
N THR A 211 -10.68 3.32 9.11
CA THR A 211 -10.44 4.75 9.35
C THR A 211 -8.98 5.14 9.12
N PRO A 212 -8.71 6.43 8.81
CA PRO A 212 -7.34 6.96 8.72
C PRO A 212 -6.53 6.72 10.00
N ALA A 213 -7.18 6.84 11.16
CA ALA A 213 -6.55 6.63 12.45
C ALA A 213 -6.06 5.18 12.63
N GLN A 214 -6.82 4.18 12.16
CA GLN A 214 -6.38 2.79 12.19
C GLN A 214 -5.13 2.60 11.30
N ALA A 215 -5.18 3.03 10.04
CA ALA A 215 -4.03 2.97 9.12
C ALA A 215 -2.79 3.71 9.65
N ALA A 216 -3.00 4.83 10.36
CA ALA A 216 -1.94 5.65 10.92
C ALA A 216 -1.39 5.16 12.28
N THR A 217 -1.95 4.09 12.89
CA THR A 217 -1.57 3.68 14.25
C THR A 217 -1.44 2.18 14.48
N ILE A 218 -2.05 1.34 13.64
CA ILE A 218 -2.03 -0.12 13.77
C ILE A 218 -0.99 -0.70 12.79
N GLY A 219 -0.24 -1.71 13.23
CA GLY A 219 0.88 -2.28 12.48
C GLY A 219 2.17 -1.43 12.53
N ALA A 220 3.23 -1.92 11.92
CA ALA A 220 4.58 -1.36 12.03
C ALA A 220 4.83 -0.09 11.18
N VAL A 221 4.08 0.08 10.10
CA VAL A 221 4.19 1.19 9.15
C VAL A 221 2.81 1.52 8.60
N THR A 222 2.58 2.76 8.17
CA THR A 222 1.35 3.10 7.43
C THR A 222 1.53 2.84 5.95
N ALA A 223 0.70 1.98 5.36
CA ALA A 223 0.65 1.79 3.92
C ALA A 223 -0.26 2.84 3.26
N VAL A 224 0.14 3.33 2.09
CA VAL A 224 -0.70 4.14 1.21
C VAL A 224 -0.63 3.61 -0.22
N HIS A 225 -1.79 3.50 -0.88
CA HIS A 225 -1.93 3.09 -2.28
C HIS A 225 -2.40 4.28 -3.11
N SER A 226 -1.52 4.77 -3.98
CA SER A 226 -1.73 6.03 -4.70
C SER A 226 -2.12 5.77 -6.15
N TRP A 227 -3.43 5.83 -6.40
CA TRP A 227 -4.01 5.61 -7.72
C TRP A 227 -4.72 6.84 -8.25
N VAL A 228 -4.12 7.51 -9.23
CA VAL A 228 -4.66 8.77 -9.79
C VAL A 228 -5.94 8.58 -10.63
N PHE A 229 -6.36 7.34 -10.88
CA PHE A 229 -7.64 7.04 -11.53
C PHE A 229 -8.85 7.17 -10.59
N ASN A 230 -8.64 7.46 -9.30
CA ASN A 230 -9.69 7.74 -8.31
C ASN A 230 -10.48 9.03 -8.56
N GLY A 231 -10.19 9.76 -9.65
CA GLY A 231 -10.79 11.05 -9.98
C GLY A 231 -9.75 12.16 -10.10
N THR A 232 -8.55 12.00 -9.53
CA THR A 232 -7.49 13.03 -9.59
C THR A 232 -7.07 13.34 -11.03
N ALA A 233 -6.64 12.36 -11.81
CA ALA A 233 -6.17 12.60 -13.17
C ALA A 233 -7.30 13.06 -14.10
N GLN A 234 -8.53 12.59 -13.88
CA GLN A 234 -9.71 13.03 -14.62
C GLN A 234 -10.02 14.51 -14.37
N ARG A 235 -9.83 14.97 -13.13
CA ARG A 235 -10.15 16.34 -12.72
C ARG A 235 -9.04 17.33 -13.04
N HIS A 236 -7.79 16.96 -12.78
CA HIS A 236 -6.64 17.87 -12.87
C HIS A 236 -5.83 17.69 -14.16
N GLY A 237 -6.15 16.66 -14.96
CA GLY A 237 -5.36 16.28 -16.13
C GLY A 237 -4.08 15.56 -15.75
N ARG A 238 -3.51 14.82 -16.71
CA ARG A 238 -2.28 14.03 -16.50
C ARG A 238 -1.08 14.88 -16.05
N ASP A 239 -0.98 16.11 -16.57
CA ASP A 239 0.12 17.05 -16.33
C ASP A 239 -0.19 18.01 -15.17
N GLY A 240 -1.33 17.84 -14.48
CA GLY A 240 -1.73 18.67 -13.36
C GLY A 240 -0.89 18.42 -12.11
N VAL A 241 -0.64 19.48 -11.33
CA VAL A 241 0.13 19.42 -10.08
C VAL A 241 -0.41 18.35 -9.14
N ALA A 242 -1.73 18.31 -8.93
CA ALA A 242 -2.37 17.32 -8.07
C ALA A 242 -2.12 15.87 -8.52
N THR A 243 -2.07 15.61 -9.82
CA THR A 243 -1.82 14.28 -10.39
C THR A 243 -0.42 13.79 -10.08
N GLY A 244 0.60 14.62 -10.33
CA GLY A 244 1.98 14.28 -9.98
C GLY A 244 2.22 14.20 -8.46
N GLN A 245 1.47 14.96 -7.66
CA GLN A 245 1.65 15.08 -6.20
C GLN A 245 0.77 14.14 -5.38
N HIS A 246 -0.10 13.35 -5.99
CA HIS A 246 -1.11 12.54 -5.29
C HIS A 246 -0.48 11.59 -4.25
N ALA A 247 0.65 10.95 -4.58
CA ALA A 247 1.36 10.08 -3.63
C ALA A 247 1.91 10.87 -2.43
N ALA A 248 2.51 12.05 -2.66
CA ALA A 248 3.00 12.91 -1.60
C ALA A 248 1.85 13.43 -0.71
N TYR A 249 0.71 13.77 -1.33
CA TYR A 249 -0.51 14.14 -0.62
C TYR A 249 -0.97 13.03 0.32
N MET A 250 -1.13 11.80 -0.18
CA MET A 250 -1.55 10.66 0.66
C MET A 250 -0.56 10.36 1.78
N ILE A 251 0.75 10.46 1.51
CA ILE A 251 1.80 10.30 2.53
C ILE A 251 1.62 11.34 3.64
N GLU A 252 1.55 12.63 3.31
CA GLU A 252 1.38 13.68 4.33
C GLU A 252 0.02 13.60 5.02
N LEU A 253 -1.03 13.20 4.29
CA LEU A 253 -2.37 13.03 4.80
C LEU A 253 -2.37 11.94 5.88
N SER A 254 -1.71 10.81 5.62
CA SER A 254 -1.58 9.72 6.59
C SER A 254 -0.92 10.16 7.91
N LYS A 255 0.11 11.03 7.82
CA LYS A 255 0.82 11.56 8.99
C LYS A 255 -0.02 12.48 9.86
N ALA A 256 -1.08 13.10 9.31
CA ALA A 256 -1.99 13.92 10.11
C ALA A 256 -2.66 13.10 11.23
N TRP A 257 -2.97 11.83 10.96
CA TRP A 257 -3.60 10.92 11.93
C TRP A 257 -2.61 10.09 12.74
N ALA A 258 -1.30 10.16 12.45
CA ALA A 258 -0.30 9.42 13.23
C ALA A 258 -0.18 9.99 14.65
N LEU A 259 -0.06 9.10 15.64
CA LEU A 259 0.24 9.50 17.02
C LEU A 259 1.72 9.85 17.20
N GLU A 260 2.60 9.11 16.52
CA GLU A 260 4.04 9.31 16.52
C GLU A 260 4.44 10.27 15.41
N ALA A 261 5.24 11.28 15.73
CA ALA A 261 5.64 12.33 14.78
C ALA A 261 6.42 11.78 13.56
N HIS A 262 7.13 10.66 13.76
CA HIS A 262 8.02 10.03 12.78
C HIS A 262 7.63 8.57 12.49
N ARG A 263 6.33 8.24 12.60
CA ARG A 263 5.85 6.93 12.12
C ARG A 263 6.18 6.81 10.63
N PRO A 264 6.87 5.73 10.19
CA PRO A 264 7.21 5.60 8.79
C PRO A 264 5.96 5.40 7.92
N VAL A 265 6.03 5.84 6.66
CA VAL A 265 4.97 5.64 5.66
C VAL A 265 5.54 4.86 4.48
N TRP A 266 4.86 3.80 4.08
CA TRP A 266 5.20 2.99 2.91
C TRP A 266 4.24 3.33 1.77
N LEU A 267 4.75 3.92 0.70
CA LEU A 267 4.04 3.99 -0.58
C LEU A 267 4.04 2.60 -1.21
N GLN A 268 3.12 1.75 -0.74
CA GLN A 268 3.08 0.32 -1.04
C GLN A 268 2.48 0.04 -2.43
N GLU A 269 1.69 0.96 -2.97
CA GLU A 269 1.28 0.95 -4.36
C GLU A 269 1.31 2.35 -4.98
N VAL A 270 1.83 2.42 -6.19
CA VAL A 270 1.74 3.57 -7.10
C VAL A 270 2.01 3.07 -8.52
N GLY A 271 1.28 3.58 -9.50
CA GLY A 271 1.46 3.21 -10.90
C GLY A 271 0.99 4.29 -11.87
N ALA A 272 1.27 4.08 -13.16
CA ALA A 272 0.91 4.99 -14.25
C ALA A 272 -0.24 4.41 -15.09
N PRO A 273 -1.52 4.62 -14.70
CA PRO A 273 -2.65 3.95 -15.32
C PRO A 273 -3.03 4.55 -16.67
N ALA A 274 -2.85 3.79 -17.76
CA ALA A 274 -3.38 4.15 -19.07
C ALA A 274 -4.91 3.97 -19.11
N PRO A 275 -5.67 4.79 -19.86
CA PRO A 275 -5.22 5.86 -20.76
C PRO A 275 -5.00 7.21 -20.08
N LEU A 276 -5.29 7.34 -18.77
CA LEU A 276 -5.16 8.61 -18.05
C LEU A 276 -3.72 9.10 -18.02
N ILE A 277 -2.78 8.20 -17.77
CA ILE A 277 -1.34 8.39 -17.97
C ILE A 277 -0.93 7.50 -19.15
N PRO A 278 -0.85 8.02 -20.38
CA PRO A 278 -0.53 7.22 -21.56
C PRO A 278 0.95 6.78 -21.56
N PRO A 279 1.32 5.75 -22.35
CA PRO A 279 2.67 5.19 -22.35
C PRO A 279 3.81 6.18 -22.63
N ASP A 280 3.55 7.22 -23.43
CA ASP A 280 4.51 8.28 -23.74
C ASP A 280 4.72 9.28 -22.59
N ALA A 281 3.77 9.37 -21.65
CA ALA A 281 3.85 10.20 -20.45
C ALA A 281 4.25 9.42 -19.19
N ALA A 282 4.33 8.08 -19.26
CA ALA A 282 4.54 7.23 -18.09
C ALA A 282 5.89 7.49 -17.39
N ALA A 283 6.95 7.81 -18.14
CA ALA A 283 8.25 8.14 -17.57
C ALA A 283 8.20 9.46 -16.76
N ASP A 284 7.65 10.52 -17.35
CA ASP A 284 7.53 11.84 -16.70
C ASP A 284 6.64 11.77 -15.46
N PHE A 285 5.53 11.03 -15.52
CA PHE A 285 4.67 10.78 -14.36
C PHE A 285 5.44 10.02 -13.26
N THR A 286 6.19 8.98 -13.61
CA THR A 286 7.01 8.22 -12.67
C THR A 286 8.01 9.13 -11.95
N GLU A 287 8.72 9.97 -12.71
CA GLU A 287 9.69 10.93 -12.15
C GLU A 287 9.03 11.95 -11.24
N ALA A 288 7.91 12.55 -11.64
CA ALA A 288 7.19 13.52 -10.84
C ALA A 288 6.70 12.92 -9.52
N THR A 289 6.01 11.77 -9.60
CA THR A 289 5.37 11.15 -8.43
C THR A 289 6.36 10.56 -7.45
N VAL A 290 7.40 9.87 -7.92
CA VAL A 290 8.42 9.30 -7.03
C VAL A 290 9.24 10.41 -6.38
N ASN A 291 9.62 11.47 -7.11
CA ASN A 291 10.35 12.58 -6.51
C ASN A 291 9.52 13.34 -5.48
N ALA A 292 8.21 13.53 -5.74
CA ALA A 292 7.29 14.14 -4.79
C ALA A 292 7.15 13.29 -3.51
N ALA A 293 6.99 11.97 -3.65
CA ALA A 293 6.92 11.05 -2.51
C ALA A 293 8.21 11.09 -1.68
N LEU A 294 9.38 11.04 -2.32
CA LEU A 294 10.69 11.07 -1.65
C LEU A 294 11.10 12.46 -1.14
N ASP A 295 10.29 13.48 -1.41
CA ASP A 295 10.41 14.80 -0.78
C ASP A 295 9.65 14.86 0.57
N CYS A 296 8.90 13.82 0.91
CA CYS A 296 8.31 13.64 2.23
C CYS A 296 9.32 12.95 3.18
N ALA A 297 9.43 13.45 4.41
CA ALA A 297 10.21 12.77 5.46
C ALA A 297 9.61 11.40 5.80
N ASP A 298 10.37 10.52 6.46
CA ASP A 298 9.89 9.27 7.04
C ASP A 298 9.23 8.28 6.05
N VAL A 299 9.53 8.40 4.76
CA VAL A 299 9.10 7.41 3.76
C VAL A 299 9.98 6.16 3.87
N TRP A 300 9.37 5.03 4.21
CA TRP A 300 10.03 3.73 4.29
C TRP A 300 10.51 3.27 2.91
N GLY A 301 9.66 3.42 1.89
CA GLY A 301 9.98 3.04 0.52
C GLY A 301 8.83 3.25 -0.45
N VAL A 302 9.14 3.01 -1.72
CA VAL A 302 8.22 3.05 -2.87
C VAL A 302 8.17 1.66 -3.50
N THR A 303 6.97 1.10 -3.61
CA THR A 303 6.72 -0.18 -4.28
C THR A 303 5.80 0.05 -5.46
N TRP A 304 6.37 -0.05 -6.66
CA TRP A 304 5.64 0.23 -7.89
C TRP A 304 4.65 -0.89 -8.22
N TRP A 305 3.44 -0.52 -8.63
CA TRP A 305 2.49 -1.44 -9.22
C TRP A 305 2.56 -1.33 -10.75
N CYS A 306 3.05 -2.34 -11.47
CA CYS A 306 3.53 -3.67 -11.02
C CYS A 306 4.77 -4.14 -11.78
N SER A 307 5.28 -5.35 -11.51
CA SER A 307 6.48 -5.86 -12.19
C SER A 307 6.27 -6.13 -13.69
N HIS A 308 5.25 -6.92 -14.05
CA HIS A 308 5.00 -7.36 -15.42
C HIS A 308 3.57 -7.01 -15.87
N ASP A 309 3.43 -6.67 -17.15
CA ASP A 309 2.15 -6.53 -17.82
C ASP A 309 1.35 -7.85 -17.79
N VAL A 310 0.03 -7.74 -17.61
CA VAL A 310 -0.88 -8.88 -17.70
C VAL A 310 -0.95 -9.37 -19.16
N SER A 311 -0.88 -10.68 -19.37
CA SER A 311 -1.07 -11.26 -20.70
C SER A 311 -2.47 -10.96 -21.23
N ARG A 312 -2.55 -10.54 -22.49
CA ARG A 312 -3.81 -10.33 -23.22
C ARG A 312 -4.57 -11.63 -23.51
N SER A 313 -4.01 -12.79 -23.18
CA SER A 313 -4.74 -14.06 -23.19
C SER A 313 -5.69 -14.22 -22.00
N LEU A 314 -5.50 -13.44 -20.93
CA LEU A 314 -6.41 -13.35 -19.80
C LEU A 314 -7.44 -12.25 -20.08
N ALA A 315 -8.70 -12.50 -19.75
CA ALA A 315 -9.83 -11.61 -20.06
C ALA A 315 -10.40 -10.96 -18.79
N ASP A 316 -11.36 -10.04 -18.98
CA ASP A 316 -12.20 -9.42 -17.94
C ASP A 316 -11.51 -8.47 -16.96
N PHE A 317 -10.24 -8.14 -17.19
CA PHE A 317 -9.57 -7.03 -16.52
C PHE A 317 -10.10 -5.68 -17.03
N PRO A 318 -10.19 -4.65 -16.17
CA PRO A 318 -10.20 -3.27 -16.62
C PRO A 318 -9.00 -3.01 -17.55
N GLU A 319 -9.23 -2.31 -18.66
CA GLU A 319 -8.23 -2.14 -19.72
C GLU A 319 -6.89 -1.57 -19.23
N LEU A 320 -6.92 -0.75 -18.18
CA LEU A 320 -5.73 -0.16 -17.56
C LEU A 320 -4.75 -1.21 -17.01
N GLU A 321 -5.26 -2.33 -16.47
CA GLU A 321 -4.48 -3.33 -15.73
C GLU A 321 -3.45 -4.03 -16.62
N TYR A 322 -3.76 -4.21 -17.91
CA TYR A 322 -2.89 -4.90 -18.86
C TYR A 322 -1.55 -4.21 -19.08
N SER A 323 -1.43 -2.93 -18.74
CA SER A 323 -0.29 -2.09 -19.13
C SER A 323 0.43 -1.42 -17.96
N LEU A 324 0.17 -1.86 -16.71
CA LEU A 324 0.76 -1.27 -15.50
C LEU A 324 2.20 -1.75 -15.21
N GLY A 325 2.69 -2.79 -15.89
CA GLY A 325 4.00 -3.37 -15.64
C GLY A 325 5.15 -2.40 -15.88
N LEU A 326 6.21 -2.50 -15.08
CA LEU A 326 7.54 -1.93 -15.38
C LEU A 326 8.19 -2.66 -16.57
N LEU A 327 7.87 -3.95 -16.69
CA LEU A 327 8.27 -4.84 -17.75
C LEU A 327 7.03 -5.21 -18.57
N THR A 328 7.20 -5.35 -19.88
CA THR A 328 6.20 -6.02 -20.71
C THR A 328 6.05 -7.48 -20.30
N ASN A 329 4.99 -8.15 -20.77
CA ASN A 329 4.76 -9.56 -20.46
C ASN A 329 5.92 -10.47 -20.91
N ASP A 330 6.65 -10.10 -21.97
CA ASP A 330 7.85 -10.77 -22.47
C ASP A 330 9.17 -10.27 -21.81
N GLY A 331 9.09 -9.48 -20.74
CA GLY A 331 10.24 -9.09 -19.92
C GLY A 331 11.06 -7.89 -20.44
N ARG A 332 10.56 -7.12 -21.41
CA ARG A 332 11.26 -5.90 -21.87
C ARG A 332 10.94 -4.72 -20.96
N VAL A 333 11.97 -3.96 -20.59
CA VAL A 333 11.81 -2.75 -19.77
C VAL A 333 10.99 -1.69 -20.51
N LYS A 334 10.02 -1.10 -19.82
CA LYS A 334 9.16 -0.01 -20.31
C LYS A 334 9.67 1.35 -19.80
N PRO A 335 9.23 2.50 -20.36
CA PRO A 335 9.69 3.82 -19.94
C PRO A 335 9.56 4.11 -18.44
N ALA A 336 8.47 3.68 -17.80
CA ALA A 336 8.32 3.76 -16.33
C ALA A 336 9.35 2.89 -15.59
N GLY A 337 9.65 1.70 -16.11
CA GLY A 337 10.73 0.82 -15.63
C GLY A 337 12.09 1.48 -15.67
N GLU A 338 12.44 2.12 -16.79
CA GLU A 338 13.69 2.86 -16.95
C GLU A 338 13.78 4.04 -15.98
N ALA A 339 12.69 4.81 -15.82
CA ALA A 339 12.62 5.93 -14.90
C ALA A 339 12.80 5.47 -13.45
N LEU A 340 12.07 4.45 -13.01
CA LEU A 340 12.18 3.91 -11.66
C LEU A 340 13.58 3.33 -11.38
N ALA A 341 14.19 2.65 -12.35
CA ALA A 341 15.56 2.14 -12.21
C ALA A 341 16.60 3.25 -12.02
N ARG A 342 16.46 4.38 -12.74
CA ARG A 342 17.31 5.57 -12.52
C ARG A 342 17.11 6.13 -11.11
N LEU A 343 15.86 6.30 -10.69
CA LEU A 343 15.51 6.85 -9.38
C LEU A 343 15.96 5.96 -8.22
N ALA A 344 15.85 4.64 -8.36
CA ALA A 344 16.37 3.68 -7.38
C ALA A 344 17.89 3.78 -7.24
N LYS A 345 18.61 4.00 -8.35
CA LYS A 345 20.05 4.24 -8.33
C LYS A 345 20.42 5.55 -7.65
N GLU A 346 19.72 6.64 -7.96
CA GLU A 346 19.94 7.97 -7.37
C GLU A 346 19.54 8.03 -5.90
N GLY A 347 18.46 7.31 -5.53
CA GLY A 347 17.91 7.21 -4.18
C GLY A 347 18.90 6.66 -3.16
N ARG A 348 19.86 5.82 -3.59
CA ARG A 348 20.93 5.31 -2.72
C ARG A 348 21.79 6.41 -2.11
N ASP A 349 21.99 7.51 -2.81
CA ASP A 349 22.82 8.63 -2.36
C ASP A 349 21.99 9.87 -2.00
N ARG A 350 20.66 9.73 -1.97
CA ARG A 350 19.73 10.83 -1.69
C ARG A 350 19.85 11.28 -0.24
N ALA A 351 20.02 12.58 -0.03
CA ALA A 351 19.94 13.17 1.30
C ALA A 351 18.51 13.12 1.83
N ALA A 352 18.36 13.06 3.16
CA ALA A 352 17.05 13.19 3.79
C ALA A 352 16.39 14.51 3.36
N PRO A 353 15.08 14.51 3.06
CA PRO A 353 14.38 15.72 2.66
C PRO A 353 14.37 16.74 3.79
N ALA A 354 14.41 18.03 3.44
CA ALA A 354 14.26 19.08 4.44
C ALA A 354 12.84 19.01 5.07
N PRO A 355 12.68 19.31 6.36
CA PRO A 355 11.37 19.31 7.02
C PRO A 355 10.35 20.20 6.29
N ARG A 356 9.09 19.77 6.28
CA ARG A 356 7.95 20.55 5.81
C ARG A 356 7.52 21.50 6.93
N THR A 357 7.71 22.80 6.75
CA THR A 357 7.53 23.81 7.81
C THR A 357 6.16 24.47 7.83
N THR A 358 5.39 24.37 6.75
CA THR A 358 4.02 24.88 6.66
C THR A 358 3.07 23.70 6.68
N ALA A 359 2.04 23.72 7.52
CA ALA A 359 1.03 22.67 7.60
C ALA A 359 -0.34 23.19 7.17
N LEU A 360 -1.00 22.43 6.32
CA LEU A 360 -2.41 22.63 5.98
C LEU A 360 -3.29 21.87 6.97
N VAL A 361 -4.31 22.55 7.49
CA VAL A 361 -5.27 21.95 8.43
C VAL A 361 -6.21 21.00 7.72
N VAL A 362 -6.35 19.80 8.28
CA VAL A 362 -7.34 18.77 7.92
C VAL A 362 -8.47 18.80 8.95
N ASP A 363 -9.63 19.29 8.54
CA ASP A 363 -10.85 19.22 9.34
C ASP A 363 -11.81 18.20 8.70
N ALA A 364 -11.71 16.95 9.14
CA ALA A 364 -12.56 15.85 8.67
C ALA A 364 -13.81 15.63 9.56
N GLY A 365 -14.17 16.61 10.40
CA GLY A 365 -15.29 16.51 11.33
C GLY A 365 -15.10 15.48 12.46
N ALA A 366 -16.03 15.48 13.40
CA ALA A 366 -16.00 14.55 14.54
C ALA A 366 -16.09 13.09 14.06
N GLY A 367 -15.24 12.21 14.62
CA GLY A 367 -15.25 10.78 14.30
C GLY A 367 -14.93 10.45 12.85
N PHE A 368 -14.26 11.36 12.11
CA PHE A 368 -13.84 11.17 10.72
C PHE A 368 -15.01 11.10 9.71
N GLY A 369 -16.17 11.67 10.06
CA GLY A 369 -17.39 11.62 9.23
C GLY A 369 -17.42 12.59 8.04
N GLY A 370 -16.40 13.44 7.87
CA GLY A 370 -16.25 14.40 6.76
C GLY A 370 -14.94 14.24 5.99
N ARG A 371 -14.46 13.00 5.83
CA ARG A 371 -13.27 12.64 5.05
C ARG A 371 -13.35 13.03 3.57
N SER A 372 -14.55 13.20 3.02
CA SER A 372 -14.75 13.66 1.64
C SER A 372 -14.10 15.01 1.33
N VAL A 373 -13.79 15.84 2.33
CA VAL A 373 -12.98 17.06 2.12
C VAL A 373 -11.53 16.78 1.72
N CYS A 374 -11.04 15.57 1.95
CA CYS A 374 -9.70 15.09 1.58
C CYS A 374 -9.70 14.38 0.21
N ALA A 375 -10.86 14.04 -0.34
CA ALA A 375 -10.95 13.40 -1.65
C ALA A 375 -10.58 14.38 -2.78
N PRO A 376 -10.23 13.90 -3.99
CA PRO A 376 -10.07 14.77 -5.16
C PRO A 376 -11.30 15.66 -5.40
N GLY A 377 -11.13 16.98 -5.40
CA GLY A 377 -12.23 17.95 -5.43
C GLY A 377 -12.66 18.51 -4.07
N GLY A 378 -12.23 17.89 -2.96
CA GLY A 378 -12.46 18.36 -1.60
C GLY A 378 -11.54 19.52 -1.22
N ALA A 379 -11.98 20.37 -0.29
CA ALA A 379 -11.27 21.60 0.06
C ALA A 379 -9.83 21.39 0.56
N VAL A 380 -9.56 20.33 1.32
CA VAL A 380 -8.20 20.02 1.80
C VAL A 380 -7.31 19.58 0.63
N PHE A 381 -7.84 18.74 -0.25
CA PHE A 381 -7.11 18.28 -1.44
C PHE A 381 -6.72 19.45 -2.35
N GLU A 382 -7.69 20.32 -2.66
CA GLU A 382 -7.49 21.47 -3.54
C GLU A 382 -6.54 22.50 -2.94
N ALA A 383 -6.65 22.78 -1.64
CA ALA A 383 -5.73 23.69 -0.96
C ALA A 383 -4.30 23.12 -0.94
N PHE A 384 -4.12 21.81 -0.73
CA PHE A 384 -2.80 21.19 -0.82
C PHE A 384 -2.22 21.34 -2.23
N ALA A 385 -3.01 21.05 -3.27
CA ALA A 385 -2.57 21.18 -4.66
C ALA A 385 -2.21 22.63 -5.02
N SER A 386 -2.98 23.61 -4.56
CA SER A 386 -2.69 25.05 -4.75
C SER A 386 -1.38 25.44 -4.09
N LEU A 387 -1.19 25.08 -2.81
CA LEU A 387 0.05 25.36 -2.08
C LEU A 387 1.28 24.77 -2.79
N VAL A 388 1.18 23.52 -3.25
CA VAL A 388 2.28 22.90 -4.01
C VAL A 388 2.51 23.59 -5.34
N GLY A 389 1.45 24.02 -6.02
CA GLY A 389 1.54 24.83 -7.24
C GLY A 389 2.27 26.17 -7.04
N ASP A 390 2.13 26.76 -5.85
CA ASP A 390 2.83 27.99 -5.43
C ASP A 390 4.26 27.73 -4.90
N GLY A 391 4.74 26.48 -4.97
CA GLY A 391 6.08 26.09 -4.51
C GLY A 391 6.21 25.87 -3.01
N VAL A 392 5.09 25.83 -2.27
CA VAL A 392 5.07 25.45 -0.85
C VAL A 392 5.20 23.94 -0.73
N ARG A 393 5.86 23.47 0.34
CA ARG A 393 5.98 22.04 0.69
C ARG A 393 5.09 21.74 1.91
N PRO A 394 3.75 21.66 1.75
CA PRO A 394 2.84 21.54 2.89
C PRO A 394 2.93 20.16 3.54
N ALA A 395 2.97 20.13 4.87
CA ALA A 395 2.55 18.98 5.67
C ALA A 395 1.04 19.04 5.91
N LEU A 396 0.45 17.97 6.46
CA LEU A 396 -0.95 17.96 6.90
C LEU A 396 -1.05 17.71 8.41
N VAL A 397 -1.96 18.42 9.07
CA VAL A 397 -2.22 18.31 10.53
C VAL A 397 -3.72 18.35 10.78
N LEU A 398 -4.21 17.53 11.71
CA LEU A 398 -5.62 17.57 12.10
C LEU A 398 -5.98 18.88 12.77
N ALA A 399 -7.20 19.37 12.54
CA ALA A 399 -7.73 20.60 13.14
C ALA A 399 -7.63 20.59 14.67
N GLU A 400 -7.85 19.44 15.29
CA GLU A 400 -7.74 19.23 16.74
C GLU A 400 -6.31 19.45 17.27
N ARG A 401 -5.30 19.24 16.42
CA ARG A 401 -3.87 19.35 16.76
C ARG A 401 -3.18 20.58 16.17
N ALA A 402 -3.95 21.43 15.48
CA ALA A 402 -3.42 22.59 14.77
C ALA A 402 -2.81 23.65 15.70
N GLU A 403 -3.15 23.62 17.00
CA GLU A 403 -2.65 24.55 18.03
C GLU A 403 -1.75 23.84 19.07
N GLU A 404 -1.49 22.54 18.91
CA GLU A 404 -0.68 21.76 19.84
C GLU A 404 0.81 22.00 19.60
N ALA A 405 1.39 23.01 20.26
CA ALA A 405 2.78 23.44 20.05
C ALA A 405 3.81 22.29 20.09
N GLY A 406 3.63 21.31 20.98
CA GLY A 406 4.51 20.14 21.06
C GLY A 406 4.41 19.23 19.83
N HIS A 407 3.20 18.97 19.34
CA HIS A 407 2.96 18.18 18.13
C HIS A 407 3.55 18.86 16.89
N LEU A 408 3.31 20.17 16.74
CA LEU A 408 3.85 20.96 15.63
C LEU A 408 5.38 21.00 15.65
N ALA A 409 5.97 21.30 16.81
CA ALA A 409 7.43 21.38 16.97
C ALA A 409 8.11 20.04 16.70
N ALA A 410 7.54 18.92 17.16
CA ALA A 410 8.08 17.58 16.90
C ALA A 410 8.14 17.25 15.40
N ARG A 411 7.26 17.84 14.59
CA ARG A 411 7.24 17.67 13.12
C ARG A 411 7.94 18.80 12.35
N GLY A 412 8.55 19.75 13.05
CA GLY A 412 9.23 20.91 12.45
C GLY A 412 8.30 21.95 11.83
N ILE A 413 7.01 21.92 12.16
CA ILE A 413 5.99 22.85 11.65
C ILE A 413 6.13 24.21 12.36
N ARG A 414 6.09 25.29 11.57
CA ARG A 414 6.27 26.69 12.01
C ARG A 414 5.09 27.58 11.62
N GLU A 415 4.37 27.19 10.59
CA GLU A 415 3.22 27.92 10.05
C GLU A 415 2.07 26.93 9.84
N VAL A 416 0.86 27.37 10.17
CA VAL A 416 -0.36 26.58 9.98
C VAL A 416 -1.34 27.42 9.19
N VAL A 417 -1.86 26.87 8.10
CA VAL A 417 -2.83 27.52 7.19
C VAL A 417 -4.09 26.66 7.06
N ARG A 418 -5.24 27.30 6.83
CA ARG A 418 -6.51 26.58 6.64
C ARG A 418 -6.88 26.55 5.16
N PRO A 419 -7.63 25.53 4.69
CA PRO A 419 -8.09 25.47 3.30
C PRO A 419 -8.82 26.74 2.82
N ALA A 420 -9.61 27.37 3.70
CA ALA A 420 -10.34 28.60 3.38
C ALA A 420 -9.42 29.81 3.15
N ASP A 421 -8.24 29.85 3.79
CA ASP A 421 -7.26 30.93 3.62
C ASP A 421 -6.48 30.79 2.30
N VAL A 422 -6.33 29.55 1.82
CA VAL A 422 -5.61 29.21 0.59
C VAL A 422 -6.47 29.37 -0.65
N LEU A 423 -7.75 28.97 -0.56
CA LEU A 423 -8.69 28.95 -1.70
C LEU A 423 -9.52 30.23 -1.82
N GLY A 424 -9.42 31.14 -0.85
CA GLY A 424 -10.26 32.34 -0.69
C GLY A 424 -9.83 33.57 -1.47
#